data_AF-A0A6I6MGW4-F1
#
_entry.id   AF-A0A6I6MGW4-F1
#
_cell.length_a   1.000
_cell.length_b   1.000
_cell.length_c   1.000
_cell.angle_alpha   90.00
_cell.angle_beta   90.00
_cell.angle_gamma   90.00
#
_symmetry.space_group_name_H-M   'P 1'
#
loop_
_entity.id
_entity.type
_entity.pdbx_description
1 polymer ?
#
loop_
_entity_poly.entity_id
_entity_poly.type
_entity_poly.pdbx_seq_one_letter_code
_entity_poly.pdbx_strand_id
1 'polypeptide(L)' 'MERERSSPRQERLRQIAAILSRAYDAGSEDSVESLCQGIHPDSAEEHIVICPVCGQMFDCRDQLQVAHHSTAEHAPKLFS' A
#
# COMPACT_ATOMS: atom_id res chain seq x y z
N MET A 1 9.07 4.74 45.18
CA MET A 1 8.60 4.80 43.79
C MET A 1 8.89 3.45 43.15
N GLU A 2 7.94 2.52 43.26
CA GLU A 2 8.10 1.16 42.73
C GLU A 2 7.80 1.20 41.23
N ARG A 3 8.79 0.83 40.41
CA ARG A 3 8.58 0.70 38.96
C ARG A 3 7.74 -0.56 38.74
N GLU A 4 6.47 -0.39 38.44
CA GLU A 4 5.56 -1.47 38.04
C GLU A 4 6.17 -2.24 36.85
N ARG A 5 6.75 -3.42 37.13
CA ARG A 5 7.25 -4.32 36.08
C ARG A 5 6.04 -4.83 35.31
N SER A 6 5.95 -4.44 34.04
CA SER A 6 4.89 -4.89 33.14
C SER A 6 4.87 -6.41 33.08
N SER A 7 3.70 -7.01 33.27
CA SER A 7 3.54 -8.47 33.26
C SER A 7 3.97 -9.06 31.91
N PRO A 8 4.55 -10.28 31.85
CA PRO A 8 4.90 -10.94 30.57
C PRO A 8 3.73 -11.08 29.59
N ARG A 9 2.49 -11.06 30.10
CA ARG A 9 1.27 -11.01 29.28
C ARG A 9 1.04 -9.62 28.69
N GLN A 10 1.24 -8.56 29.46
CA GLN A 10 1.14 -7.18 28.96
C GLN A 10 2.22 -6.88 27.92
N GLU A 11 3.44 -7.40 28.11
CA GLU A 11 4.52 -7.24 27.14
C GLU A 11 4.19 -7.92 25.80
N ARG A 12 3.65 -9.14 25.84
CA ARG A 12 3.17 -9.83 24.64
C ARG A 12 2.01 -9.11 23.96
N LEU A 13 1.06 -8.60 24.73
CA LEU A 13 -0.05 -7.82 24.16
C LEU A 13 0.43 -6.53 23.50
N ARG A 14 1.43 -5.84 24.07
CA ARG A 14 2.07 -4.67 23.46
C ARG A 14 2.81 -5.03 22.17
N GLN A 15 3.54 -6.15 22.15
CA GLN A 15 4.20 -6.63 20.94
C GLN A 15 3.18 -6.97 19.84
N ILE A 16 2.08 -7.66 20.17
CA ILE A 16 1.01 -7.98 19.22
C ILE A 16 0.35 -6.69 18.72
N ALA A 17 0.04 -5.75 19.61
CA ALA A 17 -0.53 -4.46 19.23
C ALA A 17 0.40 -3.67 18.29
N ALA A 18 1.71 -3.66 18.54
CA ALA A 18 2.68 -2.99 17.66
C ALA A 18 2.79 -3.65 16.28
N ILE A 19 2.67 -4.98 16.20
CA ILE A 19 2.65 -5.71 14.92
C ILE A 19 1.38 -5.38 14.14
N LEU A 20 0.22 -5.39 14.82
CA LEU A 20 -1.07 -5.08 14.20
C LEU A 20 -1.15 -3.61 13.78
N SER A 21 -0.64 -2.67 14.58
CA SER A 21 -0.55 -1.25 14.19
C SER A 21 0.32 -1.09 12.95
N ARG A 22 1.48 -1.74 12.86
CA ARG A 22 2.31 -1.68 11.63
C ARG A 22 1.62 -2.29 10.40
N ALA A 23 0.82 -3.34 10.59
CA ALA A 23 0.01 -3.91 9.51
C ALA A 23 -1.18 -3.01 9.12
N TYR A 24 -1.73 -2.27 10.09
CA TYR A 24 -2.80 -1.29 9.88
C TYR A 24 -2.27 0.01 9.26
N ASP A 25 -1.08 0.45 9.65
CA ASP A 25 -0.33 1.57 9.04
C ASP A 25 0.15 1.19 7.63
N ALA A 26 0.48 -0.09 7.38
CA ALA A 26 0.67 -0.60 6.03
C ALA A 26 -0.66 -0.74 5.25
N GLY A 27 -1.80 -0.48 5.90
CA GLY A 27 -3.10 -0.26 5.28
C GLY A 27 -3.43 1.22 5.10
N SER A 28 -2.44 2.12 5.19
CA SER A 28 -2.62 3.51 4.77
C SER A 28 -2.71 3.54 3.25
N GLU A 29 -3.93 3.71 2.74
CA GLU A 29 -4.22 4.26 1.41
C GLU A 29 -3.13 3.94 0.37
N ASP A 30 -3.06 2.70 -0.13
CA ASP A 30 -2.24 2.37 -1.30
C ASP A 30 -2.82 3.12 -2.51
N SER A 31 -2.54 4.42 -2.55
CA SER A 31 -2.77 5.25 -3.72
C SER A 31 -1.92 4.67 -4.84
N VAL A 32 -2.45 4.75 -6.06
CA VAL A 32 -1.70 4.32 -7.23
C VAL A 32 -0.33 5.00 -7.32
N GLU A 33 -0.21 6.25 -6.85
CA GLU A 33 1.08 6.94 -6.73
C GLU A 33 2.07 6.23 -5.80
N SER A 34 1.60 5.68 -4.67
CA SER A 34 2.45 4.95 -3.72
C SER A 34 2.90 3.60 -4.31
N LEU A 35 2.00 2.91 -5.02
CA LEU A 35 2.31 1.63 -5.69
C LEU A 35 3.35 1.79 -6.81
N CYS A 36 3.37 2.94 -7.48
CA CYS A 36 4.33 3.24 -8.55
C CYS A 36 5.58 3.99 -8.07
N GLN A 37 5.69 4.32 -6.79
CA GLN A 37 6.80 5.09 -6.25
C GLN A 37 8.12 4.32 -6.37
N GLY A 38 9.12 4.92 -7.02
CA GLY A 38 10.45 4.31 -7.19
C GLY A 38 10.59 3.39 -8.41
N ILE A 39 9.52 3.15 -9.17
CA ILE A 39 9.60 2.46 -10.45
C ILE A 39 10.17 3.43 -11.49
N HIS A 40 11.42 3.18 -11.88
CA HIS A 40 12.07 3.88 -12.98
C HIS A 40 11.88 3.11 -14.28
N PRO A 41 11.87 3.78 -15.45
CA PRO A 41 11.74 3.09 -16.73
C PRO A 41 12.85 2.07 -17.00
N ASP A 42 14.01 2.25 -16.37
CA ASP A 42 15.19 1.38 -16.46
C ASP A 42 15.30 0.37 -15.30
N SER A 43 14.33 0.34 -14.36
CA SER A 43 14.32 -0.64 -13.28
C SER A 43 14.13 -2.05 -13.85
N ALA A 44 14.90 -3.01 -13.32
CA ALA A 44 14.74 -4.43 -13.66
C ALA A 44 13.53 -5.11 -12.98
N GLU A 45 12.74 -4.33 -12.22
CA GLU A 45 11.60 -4.78 -11.42
C GLU A 45 10.32 -4.83 -12.27
N GLU A 46 9.32 -5.61 -11.82
CA GLU A 46 8.02 -5.69 -12.48
C GLU A 46 7.27 -4.36 -12.32
N HIS A 47 6.95 -3.73 -13.45
CA HIS A 47 6.32 -2.40 -13.52
C HIS A 47 4.81 -2.47 -13.82
N ILE A 48 4.26 -3.69 -13.84
CA ILE A 48 2.82 -3.95 -13.98
C ILE A 48 2.23 -4.13 -12.58
N VAL A 49 1.22 -3.33 -12.26
CA VAL A 49 0.53 -3.34 -10.96
C VAL A 49 -0.96 -3.58 -11.15
N ILE A 50 -1.64 -4.12 -10.13
CA ILE A 50 -3.09 -4.31 -10.12
C ILE A 50 -3.73 -3.18 -9.30
N CYS A 51 -4.67 -2.44 -9.89
CA CYS A 51 -5.39 -1.40 -9.17
C CYS A 51 -6.27 -2.01 -8.07
N PRO A 52 -6.12 -1.59 -6.80
CA PRO A 52 -6.92 -2.13 -5.69
C PRO A 52 -8.39 -1.73 -5.75
N VAL A 53 -8.74 -0.70 -6.53
CA VAL A 53 -10.11 -0.16 -6.65
C VAL A 53 -10.90 -0.88 -7.76
N CYS A 54 -10.34 -1.00 -8.96
CA CYS A 54 -11.05 -1.56 -10.12
C CYS A 54 -10.56 -2.95 -10.56
N GLY A 55 -9.44 -3.43 -10.01
CA GLY A 55 -8.84 -4.74 -10.35
C GLY A 55 -8.14 -4.81 -11.71
N GLN A 56 -8.02 -3.70 -12.45
CA GLN A 56 -7.30 -3.68 -13.73
C GLN A 56 -5.78 -3.65 -13.52
N MET A 57 -5.06 -4.36 -14.39
CA MET A 57 -3.60 -4.27 -14.49
C MET A 57 -3.21 -3.02 -15.29
N PHE A 58 -2.17 -2.31 -14.85
CA PHE A 58 -1.64 -1.14 -15.55
C PHE A 58 -0.12 -1.01 -15.41
N ASP A 59 0.53 -0.31 -16.34
CA ASP A 59 1.98 -0.07 -16.33
C ASP A 59 2.29 1.24 -15.61
N CYS A 60 3.07 1.18 -14.52
CA CYS A 60 3.49 2.34 -13.75
C CYS A 60 4.36 3.34 -14.55
N ARG A 61 4.92 2.93 -15.69
CA ARG A 61 5.68 3.82 -16.59
C ARG A 61 4.77 4.61 -17.52
N ASP A 62 3.52 4.19 -17.69
CA ASP A 62 2.51 4.93 -18.45
C ASP A 62 1.83 5.95 -17.55
N GLN A 63 2.29 7.21 -17.62
CA GLN A 63 1.76 8.31 -16.82
C GLN A 63 0.26 8.56 -17.03
N LEU A 64 -0.29 8.22 -18.21
CA LEU A 64 -1.72 8.36 -18.46
C LEU A 64 -2.52 7.27 -17.72
N GLN A 65 -1.95 6.09 -17.56
CA GLN A 65 -2.55 5.03 -16.74
C GLN A 65 -2.44 5.37 -15.26
N VAL A 66 -1.29 5.83 -14.78
CA VAL A 66 -1.12 6.28 -13.39
C VAL A 66 -2.15 7.37 -13.06
N ALA A 67 -2.24 8.43 -13.87
CA ALA A 67 -3.19 9.53 -13.65
C ALA A 67 -4.65 9.08 -13.67
N HIS A 68 -5.01 8.14 -14.54
CA HIS A 68 -6.35 7.55 -14.57
C HIS A 68 -6.68 6.83 -13.25
N HIS A 69 -5.74 6.02 -12.73
CA HIS A 69 -5.97 5.21 -11.54
C HIS A 69 -5.75 5.95 -10.21
N SER A 70 -5.12 7.13 -10.21
CA SER A 70 -5.10 8.04 -9.05
C SER A 70 -6.46 8.66 -8.70
N THR A 71 -7.50 8.48 -9.53
CA THR A 71 -8.85 8.97 -9.24
C THR A 71 -9.72 7.87 -8.63
N ALA A 72 -10.28 8.11 -7.44
CA ALA A 72 -11.03 7.10 -6.67
C ALA A 72 -12.27 6.52 -7.41
N GLU A 73 -12.85 7.27 -8.34
CA GLU A 73 -14.04 6.88 -9.11
C GLU A 73 -13.74 6.62 -10.59
N HIS A 74 -12.49 6.29 -10.95
CA HIS A 74 -12.16 5.92 -12.32
C HIS A 74 -13.00 4.74 -12.83
N ALA A 75 -13.61 4.92 -14.01
CA ALA A 75 -14.29 3.82 -14.69
C ALA A 75 -13.25 2.95 -15.39
N PRO A 76 -13.37 1.61 -15.35
CA PRO A 76 -12.44 0.75 -16.06
C PRO A 76 -12.47 1.06 -17.54
N LYS A 77 -11.29 1.21 -18.16
CA LYS A 77 -11.18 1.32 -19.62
C LYS A 77 -11.46 -0.05 -20.23
N LEU A 78 -12.73 -0.39 -20.40
CA LEU A 78 -13.14 -1.44 -21.31
C LEU A 78 -12.88 -0.88 -22.72
N PHE A 79 -11.88 -1.46 -23.39
CA PHE A 79 -11.41 -1.15 -24.75
C PHE A 79 -12.34 -0.23 -25.57
N SER A 80 -11.87 0.98 -25.87
CA SER A 80 -12.44 1.89 -26.87
C SER A 80 -11.68 1.79 -28.18
#